data_AF-A0A7Z9G3S8-F1
#
_entry.id   AF-A0A7Z9G3S8-F1
#
_cell.length_a   1.000
_cell.length_b   1.000
_cell.length_c   1.000
_cell.angle_alpha   90.00
_cell.angle_beta   90.00
_cell.angle_gamma   90.00
#
_symmetry.space_group_name_H-M   'P 1'
#
loop_
_entity.id
_entity.type
_entity.pdbx_description
1 polymer ?
#
loop_
_entity_poly.entity_id
_entity_poly.type
_entity_poly.pdbx_seq_one_letter_code
_entity_poly.pdbx_strand_id
1 'polypeptide(L)'
;MPSGQADQCKSGSSGTCPGGNGAYCGSSVGKDSKTLYNCINGTFSFKAFCAAGCNVAPSGTADSCKAGSCSSGNGAYCGQSVGLSSTILYHCQNAAYTIQQECSGQCVVAPPGQPDKCP
;
A
#
# COMPACT_ATOMS: atom_id res chain seq x y z
N MET A 1 -26.58 39.97 -14.39
CA MET A 1 -25.38 39.15 -14.76
C MET A 1 -24.13 39.94 -14.37
N PRO A 2 -22.96 39.32 -14.12
CA PRO A 2 -22.68 38.31 -13.08
C PRO A 2 -21.31 38.57 -12.40
N SER A 3 -21.02 37.94 -11.25
CA SER A 3 -19.69 37.33 -10.97
C SER A 3 -19.61 36.78 -9.55
N GLY A 4 -19.33 35.47 -9.45
CA GLY A 4 -18.63 34.90 -8.31
C GLY A 4 -19.52 34.36 -7.19
N GLN A 5 -20.32 33.34 -7.51
CA GLN A 5 -20.72 32.36 -6.50
C GLN A 5 -19.41 31.83 -5.89
N ALA A 6 -19.09 32.22 -4.66
CA ALA A 6 -17.96 31.64 -3.95
C ALA A 6 -18.28 30.15 -3.81
N ASP A 7 -17.57 29.33 -4.59
CA ASP A 7 -17.64 27.89 -4.49
C ASP A 7 -17.51 27.53 -3.01
N GLN A 8 -18.55 26.86 -2.50
CA GLN A 8 -18.57 26.33 -1.15
C GLN A 8 -17.50 25.24 -1.05
N CYS A 9 -16.23 25.62 -0.91
CA CYS A 9 -15.28 24.77 -0.22
C CYS A 9 -15.76 24.71 1.23
N LYS A 10 -16.56 23.69 1.54
CA LYS A 10 -16.97 23.26 2.87
C LYS A 10 -15.86 23.55 3.89
N SER A 11 -15.95 24.69 4.57
CA SER A 11 -15.16 25.03 5.76
C SER A 11 -15.47 23.97 6.81
N GLY A 12 -14.54 23.31 7.49
CA GLY A 12 -13.10 23.38 7.54
C GLY A 12 -12.66 22.45 8.68
N SER A 13 -11.39 22.04 8.65
CA SER A 13 -10.65 21.62 9.84
C SER A 13 -10.98 20.26 10.45
N SER A 14 -10.58 19.20 9.74
CA SER A 14 -9.73 18.14 10.31
C SER A 14 -9.16 17.42 9.12
N GLY A 15 -7.83 17.34 8.98
CA GLY A 15 -7.23 16.52 7.94
C GLY A 15 -7.97 15.19 7.92
N THR A 16 -8.63 14.85 6.83
CA THR A 16 -9.43 13.62 6.75
C THR A 16 -9.15 12.98 5.40
N CYS A 17 -8.99 11.67 5.44
CA CYS A 17 -8.66 10.86 4.28
C CYS A 17 -9.84 10.85 3.30
N PRO A 18 -9.63 10.88 1.98
CA PRO A 18 -10.68 11.05 0.97
C PRO A 18 -11.91 10.13 1.12
N GLY A 19 -11.72 8.91 1.64
CA GLY A 19 -12.76 7.93 1.91
C GLY A 19 -12.76 7.39 3.35
N GLY A 20 -12.15 8.09 4.31
CA GLY A 20 -11.99 7.62 5.70
C GLY A 20 -10.64 6.96 6.00
N ASN A 21 -10.37 6.63 7.25
CA ASN A 21 -9.08 6.06 7.66
C ASN A 21 -8.82 4.72 6.93
N GLY A 22 -7.65 4.57 6.33
CA GLY A 22 -7.37 3.42 5.48
C GLY A 22 -6.06 3.53 4.71
N ALA A 23 -5.78 2.54 3.89
CA ALA A 23 -4.67 2.59 2.95
C ALA A 23 -5.09 3.29 1.65
N TYR A 24 -4.16 4.06 1.08
CA TYR A 24 -4.33 4.87 -0.11
C TYR A 24 -3.13 4.71 -1.02
N CYS A 25 -3.35 4.41 -2.29
CA CYS A 25 -2.34 4.45 -3.32
C CYS A 25 -1.85 5.88 -3.49
N GLY A 26 -0.54 6.11 -3.57
CA GLY A 26 -0.04 7.47 -3.77
C GLY A 26 -0.59 8.10 -5.06
N SER A 27 -0.86 7.30 -6.09
CA SER A 27 -1.50 7.79 -7.32
C SER A 27 -2.90 8.38 -7.11
N SER A 28 -3.68 7.89 -6.13
CA SER A 28 -5.02 8.43 -5.84
C SER A 28 -4.99 9.69 -4.97
N VAL A 29 -3.86 9.95 -4.29
CA VAL A 29 -3.69 11.08 -3.36
C VAL A 29 -2.59 12.06 -3.78
N GLY A 30 -2.15 12.01 -5.04
CA GLY A 30 -1.12 12.91 -5.58
C GLY A 30 0.28 12.71 -4.96
N LYS A 31 0.58 11.52 -4.45
CA LYS A 31 1.88 11.08 -3.95
C LYS A 31 2.52 10.06 -4.90
N ASP A 32 3.59 9.39 -4.43
CA ASP A 32 4.30 8.39 -5.22
C ASP A 32 3.39 7.22 -5.63
N SER A 33 3.20 7.05 -6.94
CA SER A 33 2.29 6.03 -7.51
C SER A 33 2.67 4.57 -7.21
N LYS A 34 3.92 4.34 -6.81
CA LYS A 34 4.45 3.04 -6.40
C LYS A 34 4.50 2.90 -4.88
N THR A 35 3.79 3.76 -4.15
CA THR A 35 3.80 3.74 -2.69
C THR A 35 2.38 3.70 -2.15
N LEU A 36 2.12 2.77 -1.25
CA LEU A 36 0.92 2.72 -0.44
C LEU A 36 1.14 3.57 0.80
N TYR A 37 0.21 4.49 1.05
CA TYR A 37 0.19 5.35 2.22
C TYR A 37 -0.94 4.93 3.14
N ASN A 38 -0.70 4.92 4.45
CA ASN A 38 -1.76 4.77 5.43
C ASN A 38 -2.22 6.15 5.84
N CYS A 39 -3.48 6.46 5.61
CA CYS A 39 -4.08 7.70 6.05
C CYS A 39 -4.87 7.47 7.34
N ILE A 40 -4.50 8.19 8.39
CA ILE A 40 -5.21 8.20 9.68
C ILE A 40 -5.44 9.65 10.06
N ASN A 41 -6.70 10.05 10.26
CA ASN A 41 -7.08 11.42 10.60
C ASN A 41 -6.37 12.43 9.67
N GLY A 42 -6.37 12.13 8.36
CA GLY A 42 -5.78 12.96 7.31
C GLY A 42 -4.26 12.97 7.22
N THR A 43 -3.58 12.27 8.12
CA THR A 43 -2.13 12.15 8.08
C THR A 43 -1.77 10.92 7.26
N PHE A 44 -1.14 11.15 6.11
CA PHE A 44 -0.59 10.10 5.26
C PHE A 44 0.80 9.71 5.77
N SER A 45 0.94 8.46 6.18
CA SER A 45 2.21 7.82 6.56
C SER A 45 2.59 6.79 5.51
N PHE A 46 3.89 6.57 5.29
CA PHE A 46 4.34 5.48 4.42
C PHE A 46 3.84 4.15 4.99
N LYS A 47 3.10 3.38 4.19
CA LYS A 47 2.64 2.04 4.57
C LYS A 47 3.50 0.97 3.95
N ALA A 48 3.67 1.00 2.62
CA ALA A 48 4.38 -0.01 1.86
C ALA A 48 4.83 0.53 0.50
N PHE A 49 5.84 -0.09 -0.11
CA PHE A 49 6.20 0.17 -1.50
C PHE A 49 5.55 -0.88 -2.42
N CYS A 50 4.76 -0.42 -3.38
CA CYS A 50 4.08 -1.20 -4.39
C CYS A 50 4.90 -1.26 -5.69
N ALA A 51 5.84 -2.21 -5.79
CA ALA A 51 6.71 -2.34 -6.98
C ALA A 51 5.91 -2.54 -8.29
N ALA A 52 4.85 -3.34 -8.24
CA ALA A 52 3.96 -3.65 -9.38
C ALA A 52 2.84 -2.61 -9.59
N GLY A 53 2.87 -1.51 -8.83
CA GLY A 53 1.82 -0.50 -8.81
C GLY A 53 0.75 -0.82 -7.78
N CYS A 54 -0.16 0.13 -7.59
CA CYS A 54 -1.15 0.08 -6.55
C CYS A 54 -2.56 -0.12 -7.13
N ASN A 55 -3.40 -0.88 -6.42
CA ASN A 55 -4.79 -1.15 -6.75
C ASN A 55 -5.69 -0.24 -5.91
N VAL A 56 -6.28 0.75 -6.58
CA VAL A 56 -7.21 1.71 -5.95
C VAL A 56 -8.55 1.01 -5.77
N ALA A 57 -8.97 0.83 -4.52
CA ALA A 57 -10.25 0.24 -4.18
C ALA A 57 -11.37 1.30 -4.21
N PRO A 58 -12.65 0.91 -4.26
CA PRO A 58 -13.76 1.85 -4.17
C PRO A 58 -13.75 2.64 -2.85
N SER A 59 -14.36 3.83 -2.86
CA SER A 59 -14.50 4.68 -1.66
C SER A 59 -15.07 3.91 -0.47
N GLY A 60 -14.36 3.94 0.66
CA GLY A 60 -14.70 3.18 1.86
C GLY A 60 -13.99 1.82 1.99
N THR A 61 -13.22 1.41 0.98
CA THR A 61 -12.33 0.24 1.02
C THR A 61 -10.88 0.72 0.99
N ALA A 62 -10.00 0.06 1.76
CA ALA A 62 -8.58 0.40 1.78
C ALA A 62 -7.90 -0.04 0.47
N ASP A 63 -7.10 0.85 -0.10
CA ASP A 63 -6.25 0.54 -1.25
C ASP A 63 -5.23 -0.55 -0.88
N SER A 64 -4.80 -1.33 -1.87
CA SER A 64 -3.82 -2.39 -1.69
C SER A 64 -2.79 -2.30 -2.80
N CYS A 65 -1.56 -2.72 -2.57
CA CYS A 65 -0.67 -2.82 -3.71
C CYS A 65 -1.12 -3.98 -4.61
N LYS A 66 -0.83 -3.87 -5.90
CA LYS A 66 -0.91 -5.03 -6.79
C LYS A 66 0.18 -6.01 -6.35
N ALA A 67 -0.22 -7.26 -6.17
CA ALA A 67 0.72 -8.35 -6.05
C ALA A 67 1.60 -8.35 -7.30
N GLY A 68 2.92 -8.34 -7.12
CA GLY A 68 3.85 -8.49 -8.22
C GLY A 68 3.77 -9.87 -8.88
N SER A 69 4.51 -10.07 -9.97
CA SER A 69 5.00 -11.39 -10.31
C SER A 69 6.29 -11.64 -9.52
N CYS A 70 6.71 -12.90 -9.30
CA CYS A 70 7.98 -13.20 -8.61
C CYS A 70 9.18 -12.68 -9.43
N SER A 71 9.50 -11.39 -9.34
CA SER A 71 10.49 -10.73 -10.20
C SER A 71 11.88 -11.32 -10.05
N SER A 72 12.20 -11.84 -8.86
CA SER A 72 13.48 -12.48 -8.54
C SER A 72 13.41 -14.01 -8.53
N GLY A 73 12.35 -14.61 -9.08
CA GLY A 73 12.13 -16.07 -9.11
C GLY A 73 11.32 -16.60 -7.93
N ASN A 74 11.11 -17.92 -7.88
CA ASN A 74 10.35 -18.55 -6.80
C ASN A 74 11.12 -18.43 -5.46
N GLY A 75 10.42 -18.18 -4.36
CA GLY A 75 11.06 -18.02 -3.05
C GLY A 75 10.18 -17.31 -2.02
N ALA A 76 10.75 -17.00 -0.86
CA ALA A 76 10.06 -16.27 0.20
C ALA A 76 10.22 -14.76 -0.01
N TYR A 77 9.10 -14.04 0.08
CA TYR A 77 8.98 -12.60 -0.10
C TYR A 77 8.19 -12.00 1.04
N CYS A 78 8.73 -10.99 1.69
CA CYS A 78 7.98 -10.16 2.61
C CYS A 78 6.85 -9.47 1.86
N GLY A 79 5.65 -9.46 2.43
CA GLY A 79 4.55 -8.80 1.74
C GLY A 79 4.87 -7.35 1.40
N GLN A 80 5.64 -6.62 2.21
CA GLN A 80 6.08 -5.26 1.87
C GLN A 80 6.83 -5.14 0.55
N SER A 81 7.72 -6.10 0.21
CA SER A 81 8.52 -6.04 -1.01
C SER A 81 7.68 -6.32 -2.26
N VAL A 82 6.54 -7.01 -2.09
CA VAL A 82 5.63 -7.42 -3.16
C VAL A 82 4.26 -6.77 -3.06
N GLY A 83 4.13 -5.76 -2.18
CA GLY A 83 2.91 -5.00 -1.98
C GLY A 83 1.79 -5.67 -1.15
N LEU A 84 2.04 -6.82 -0.56
CA LEU A 84 1.15 -7.52 0.35
C LEU A 84 1.41 -7.11 1.82
N SER A 85 0.84 -7.85 2.77
CA SER A 85 0.91 -7.51 4.20
C SER A 85 2.35 -7.49 4.73
N SER A 86 2.72 -6.42 5.43
CA SER A 86 4.06 -6.22 5.97
C SER A 86 4.49 -7.17 7.06
N THR A 87 3.52 -7.78 7.72
CA THR A 87 3.71 -8.73 8.80
C THR A 87 3.56 -10.16 8.32
N ILE A 88 3.50 -10.40 7.00
CA ILE A 88 3.32 -11.73 6.45
C ILE A 88 4.45 -12.00 5.45
N LEU A 89 5.08 -13.15 5.63
CA LEU A 89 5.97 -13.74 4.65
C LEU A 89 5.13 -14.55 3.67
N TYR A 90 5.29 -14.23 2.39
CA TYR A 90 4.62 -14.90 1.29
C TYR A 90 5.61 -15.78 0.54
N HIS A 91 5.22 -16.99 0.22
CA HIS A 91 5.96 -17.83 -0.71
C HIS A 91 5.46 -17.56 -2.12
N CYS A 92 6.34 -17.13 -3.00
CA CYS A 92 6.02 -16.95 -4.41
C CYS A 92 6.40 -18.22 -5.18
N GLN A 93 5.42 -18.81 -5.85
CA GLN A 93 5.60 -19.96 -6.73
C GLN A 93 4.82 -19.75 -8.02
N ASN A 94 5.50 -19.82 -9.18
CA ASN A 94 4.89 -19.66 -10.50
C ASN A 94 4.06 -18.36 -10.63
N ALA A 95 4.62 -17.24 -10.15
CA ALA A 95 3.96 -15.92 -10.11
C ALA A 95 2.72 -15.83 -9.19
N ALA A 96 2.46 -16.83 -8.34
CA ALA A 96 1.43 -16.78 -7.32
C ALA A 96 2.06 -16.66 -5.92
N TYR A 97 1.58 -15.70 -5.12
CA TYR A 97 1.96 -15.58 -3.71
C TYR A 97 0.98 -16.34 -2.84
N THR A 98 1.50 -17.24 -2.01
CA THR A 98 0.77 -17.91 -0.93
C THR A 98 1.30 -17.43 0.41
N ILE A 99 0.44 -17.40 1.43
CA ILE A 99 0.90 -17.09 2.79
C ILE A 99 1.81 -18.22 3.25
N GLN A 100 3.07 -17.90 3.52
CA GLN A 100 4.04 -18.85 4.06
C GLN A 100 4.02 -18.84 5.59
N GLN A 101 4.03 -17.64 6.17
CA GLN A 101 4.11 -17.45 7.61
C GLN A 101 3.63 -16.03 7.99
N GLU A 102 2.91 -15.92 9.10
CA GLU A 102 2.69 -14.63 9.77
C GLU A 102 3.88 -14.32 10.69
N CYS A 103 4.48 -13.15 10.52
CA CYS A 103 5.58 -12.68 11.34
C CYS A 103 5.03 -11.99 12.60
N SER A 104 5.66 -12.22 13.76
CA SER A 104 5.37 -11.51 15.02
C SER A 104 5.70 -10.01 14.95
N GLY A 105 6.45 -9.59 13.93
CA GLY A 105 6.85 -8.20 13.67
C GLY A 105 6.86 -7.88 12.16
N GLN A 106 7.56 -6.82 11.78
CA GLN A 106 7.75 -6.51 10.36
C GLN A 106 8.65 -7.56 9.71
N CYS A 107 8.23 -8.08 8.57
CA CYS A 107 9.02 -9.01 7.78
C CYS A 107 10.32 -8.33 7.29
N VAL A 108 11.43 -9.04 7.34
CA VAL A 108 12.76 -8.54 6.97
C VAL A 108 13.12 -8.97 5.54
N VAL A 109 13.26 -7.97 4.67
CA VAL A 109 13.69 -8.19 3.28
C VAL A 109 15.18 -8.55 3.26
N ALA A 110 15.52 -9.70 2.67
CA ALA A 110 16.89 -10.18 2.55
C ALA A 110 17.59 -9.58 1.31
N PRO A 111 18.93 -9.64 1.23
CA PRO A 111 19.65 -9.20 0.03
C PRO A 111 19.24 -9.99 -1.23
N PRO A 112 19.46 -9.43 -2.44
CA PRO A 112 19.16 -10.13 -3.69
C PRO A 112 19.82 -11.51 -3.73
N GLY A 113 19.02 -12.54 -4.02
CA GLY A 113 19.47 -13.93 -4.03
C GLY A 113 19.30 -14.69 -2.71
N GLN A 114 18.82 -14.04 -1.65
CA GLN A 114 18.36 -14.71 -0.42
C GLN A 114 16.84 -14.56 -0.23
N PRO A 115 16.15 -15.58 0.31
CA PRO A 115 14.75 -15.47 0.66
C PRO A 115 14.53 -14.49 1.82
N ASP A 116 13.43 -13.74 1.75
CA ASP A 116 12.97 -12.88 2.84
C ASP A 116 12.60 -13.73 4.08
N LYS A 117 12.65 -13.11 5.27
CA LYS A 117 12.48 -13.84 6.54
C LYS A 117 11.72 -13.03 7.58
N CYS A 118 10.96 -13.73 8.41
CA CYS A 118 10.44 -13.14 9.63
C CYS A 118 11.55 -13.03 10.69
N PRO A 119 11.53 -11.99 11.54
CA PRO A 119 12.42 -11.85 12.69
C PRO A 119 12.09 -12.84 13.80
#